data_AF-A0A2S7WZQ5-F1
#
_entry.id   AF-A0A2S7WZQ5-F1
#
_cell.length_a   1.000
_cell.length_b   1.000
_cell.length_c   1.000
_cell.angle_alpha   90.00
_cell.angle_beta   90.00
_cell.angle_gamma   90.00
#
_symmetry.space_group_name_H-M   'P 1'
#
loop_
_entity.id
_entity.type
_entity.pdbx_description
1 polymer ?
#
loop_
_entity_poly.entity_id
_entity_poly.type
_entity_poly.pdbx_seq_one_letter_code
_entity_poly.pdbx_strand_id
1 'polypeptide(L)'
;MKKTIPSSLLLIYIVIETISAASATEVHTGYFIDSPVTGLYYQTSSELSGTTNKGAFNYRSGDVVRFFLGKDENGYLVSTLSGQEVITPTLTTTTPSKSINLTRLLLSLDSTPNDRKEIILASKMLSDINFQQQLKNIDLNVLDQSTKDLNLNLVSVKEAVNHLNQSQQYIENNFTSNEIIYHPINKRLEHIIIKKKDSQGRLCAYDLKYRNHPRSSPPFGNIEYTINKTHLIQYPSVGDYFNGCFLDKTKSLSSEKTHISQFKHWEGLIGCANTGCTRNDLNGFSLDNYNDEGDWKYRTTAMNFDPETELFMEKVQGLGPNEHIKHQNQSEKIIFTYPKEKGKNIPFEGIWRQTQYQGKTINSYCLLIKQGVIFQDPEVKDSCSQNEKHYVLNVTKKYPDMWWINNENKTAHLEQMNLLVRWYQNGNQPQHTTWEYLPAGEEWNQGILYRYRQTVQRQSDGTEEINTFTVSEFSKI
;
A
#
# COMPACT_ATOMS: atom_id res chain seq x y z
N MET A 1 -1.32 80.56 50.56
CA MET A 1 -2.47 79.66 50.33
C MET A 1 -2.63 79.43 48.83
N LYS A 2 -2.41 78.19 48.38
CA LYS A 2 -3.12 77.49 47.28
C LYS A 2 -2.35 76.21 47.00
N LYS A 3 -2.89 75.09 47.50
CA LYS A 3 -2.48 73.73 47.13
C LYS A 3 -3.05 73.44 45.74
N THR A 4 -2.22 72.96 44.83
CA THR A 4 -2.64 72.33 43.57
C THR A 4 -1.95 70.97 43.48
N ILE A 5 -2.78 69.95 43.31
CA ILE A 5 -2.48 68.51 43.24
C ILE A 5 -2.07 68.18 41.80
N PRO A 6 -1.03 67.36 41.56
CA PRO A 6 -0.69 66.92 40.21
C PRO A 6 -1.54 65.72 39.78
N SER A 7 -1.91 65.74 38.50
CA SER A 7 -2.75 64.79 37.78
C SER A 7 -2.10 63.40 37.68
N SER A 8 -2.77 62.37 38.19
CA SER A 8 -2.39 60.96 37.98
C SER A 8 -2.83 60.49 36.59
N LEU A 9 -1.87 60.07 35.76
CA LEU A 9 -2.14 59.30 34.54
C LEU A 9 -2.55 57.86 34.93
N LEU A 10 -3.75 57.46 34.54
CA LEU A 10 -4.24 56.09 34.64
C LEU A 10 -3.82 55.34 33.35
N LEU A 11 -2.84 54.44 33.45
CA LEU A 11 -2.47 53.51 32.38
C LEU A 11 -3.45 52.34 32.38
N ILE A 12 -4.31 52.26 31.37
CA ILE A 12 -5.19 51.12 31.10
C ILE A 12 -4.34 50.03 30.42
N TYR A 13 -4.07 48.95 31.14
CA TYR A 13 -3.52 47.73 30.56
C TYR A 13 -4.64 47.00 29.80
N ILE A 14 -4.61 47.08 28.47
CA ILE A 14 -5.42 46.21 27.61
C ILE A 14 -4.71 44.86 27.55
N VAL A 15 -5.26 43.86 28.23
CA VAL A 15 -4.89 42.46 28.04
C VAL A 15 -5.49 42.03 26.71
N ILE A 16 -4.66 41.96 25.67
CA ILE A 16 -5.04 41.34 24.40
C ILE A 16 -4.95 39.83 24.62
N GLU A 17 -6.07 39.20 24.93
CA GLU A 17 -6.20 37.75 24.77
C GLU A 17 -6.12 37.44 23.28
N THR A 18 -4.96 36.98 22.83
CA THR A 18 -4.78 36.41 21.50
C THR A 18 -5.54 35.10 21.45
N ILE A 19 -6.79 35.14 20.97
CA ILE A 19 -7.47 33.94 20.48
C ILE A 19 -6.68 33.50 19.25
N SER A 20 -5.79 32.52 19.45
CA SER A 20 -5.18 31.77 18.37
C SER A 20 -6.28 31.00 17.66
N ALA A 21 -6.86 31.60 16.62
CA ALA A 21 -7.71 30.88 15.69
C ALA A 21 -6.82 29.84 14.99
N ALA A 22 -6.81 28.61 15.51
CA ALA A 22 -6.40 27.45 14.74
C ALA A 22 -7.27 27.46 13.47
N SER A 23 -6.65 27.67 12.31
CA SER A 23 -7.35 27.59 11.04
C SER A 23 -7.91 26.17 10.92
N ALA A 24 -9.20 26.00 11.17
CA ALA A 24 -9.86 24.73 10.97
C ALA A 24 -9.77 24.43 9.47
N THR A 25 -8.94 23.47 9.10
CA THR A 25 -8.84 23.01 7.71
C THR A 25 -10.21 22.59 7.20
N GLU A 26 -10.47 22.77 5.91
CA GLU A 26 -11.76 22.38 5.35
C GLU A 26 -11.95 20.86 5.48
N VAL A 27 -13.17 20.43 5.83
CA VAL A 27 -13.53 19.02 5.84
C VAL A 27 -14.05 18.67 4.46
N HIS A 28 -13.37 17.73 3.80
CA HIS A 28 -13.76 17.16 2.52
C HIS A 28 -14.52 15.85 2.71
N THR A 29 -15.28 15.49 1.69
CA THR A 29 -15.95 14.18 1.60
C THR A 29 -15.21 13.31 0.59
N GLY A 30 -14.79 12.13 1.02
CA GLY A 30 -14.26 11.08 0.15
C GLY A 30 -15.23 9.91 0.07
N TYR A 31 -14.98 8.98 -0.85
CA TYR A 31 -15.85 7.83 -1.11
C TYR A 31 -15.05 6.53 -1.25
N PHE A 32 -15.39 5.51 -0.47
CA PHE A 32 -14.89 4.14 -0.67
C PHE A 32 -15.76 3.42 -1.71
N ILE A 33 -15.19 3.11 -2.87
CA ILE A 33 -15.88 2.57 -4.04
C ILE A 33 -15.33 1.18 -4.44
N ASP A 34 -16.17 0.18 -4.24
CA ASP A 34 -16.19 -1.16 -4.80
C ASP A 34 -17.68 -1.47 -5.15
N SER A 35 -18.28 -0.61 -5.97
CA SER A 35 -19.59 0.03 -5.68
C SER A 35 -19.56 0.82 -4.36
N PRO A 36 -20.37 1.87 -4.18
CA PRO A 36 -20.42 2.59 -2.91
C PRO A 36 -20.52 1.62 -1.72
N VAL A 37 -19.53 1.63 -0.81
CA VAL A 37 -19.48 0.69 0.31
C VAL A 37 -20.04 1.33 1.56
N THR A 38 -21.10 0.76 2.12
CA THR A 38 -21.74 1.19 3.36
C THR A 38 -21.37 0.26 4.50
N GLY A 39 -20.93 0.83 5.63
CA GLY A 39 -20.65 0.07 6.86
C GLY A 39 -19.18 -0.09 7.22
N LEU A 40 -18.22 0.52 6.49
CA LEU A 40 -16.82 0.54 6.91
C LEU A 40 -16.63 1.60 7.98
N TYR A 41 -16.07 1.24 9.13
CA TYR A 41 -15.64 2.23 10.11
C TYR A 41 -14.37 2.92 9.60
N TYR A 42 -14.25 4.23 9.79
CA TYR A 42 -13.03 4.97 9.47
C TYR A 42 -12.60 5.90 10.59
N GLN A 43 -11.28 6.12 10.68
CA GLN A 43 -10.66 7.14 11.52
C GLN A 43 -9.54 7.82 10.74
N THR A 44 -9.40 9.13 10.93
CA THR A 44 -8.37 9.96 10.30
C THR A 44 -7.32 10.41 11.30
N SER A 45 -6.14 10.82 10.83
CA SER A 45 -5.10 11.45 11.65
C SER A 45 -5.53 12.75 12.33
N SER A 46 -6.58 13.41 11.83
CA SER A 46 -7.18 14.61 12.44
C SER A 46 -8.32 14.29 13.42
N GLU A 47 -8.47 13.02 13.82
CA GLU A 47 -9.49 12.53 14.75
C GLU A 47 -10.93 12.62 14.24
N LEU A 48 -11.15 12.86 12.94
CA LEU A 48 -12.45 12.58 12.32
C LEU A 48 -12.66 11.07 12.26
N SER A 49 -13.85 10.62 12.63
CA SER A 49 -14.23 9.21 12.53
C SER A 49 -15.72 9.05 12.22
N GLY A 50 -16.10 7.86 11.78
CA GLY A 50 -17.47 7.53 11.47
C GLY A 50 -17.60 6.19 10.76
N THR A 51 -18.75 5.97 10.14
CA THR A 51 -19.01 4.80 9.30
C THR A 51 -19.41 5.26 7.91
N THR A 52 -18.91 4.61 6.87
CA THR A 52 -19.23 4.97 5.50
C THR A 52 -20.72 4.79 5.23
N ASN A 53 -21.30 5.74 4.50
CA ASN A 53 -22.69 5.69 4.03
C ASN A 53 -22.70 6.04 2.54
N LYS A 54 -23.10 5.08 1.71
CA LYS A 54 -22.91 5.11 0.25
C LYS A 54 -21.46 5.44 -0.11
N GLY A 55 -20.51 4.79 0.56
CA GLY A 55 -19.08 5.05 0.42
C GLY A 55 -18.57 6.31 1.13
N ALA A 56 -19.42 7.29 1.45
CA ALA A 56 -18.98 8.60 1.91
C ALA A 56 -18.28 8.55 3.29
N PHE A 57 -17.13 9.22 3.40
CA PHE A 57 -16.39 9.45 4.64
C PHE A 57 -15.82 10.88 4.67
N ASN A 58 -15.51 11.40 5.85
CA ASN A 58 -14.96 12.75 6.02
C ASN A 58 -13.45 12.70 6.26
N TYR A 59 -12.72 13.64 5.67
CA TYR A 59 -11.28 13.81 5.89
C TYR A 59 -10.87 15.27 5.67
N ARG A 60 -9.69 15.66 6.14
CA ARG A 60 -9.04 16.95 5.82
C ARG A 60 -7.87 16.69 4.88
N SER A 61 -7.49 17.68 4.07
CA SER A 61 -6.29 17.58 3.23
C SER A 61 -5.06 17.20 4.09
N GLY A 62 -4.22 16.30 3.61
CA GLY A 62 -3.10 15.71 4.36
C GLY A 62 -3.46 14.63 5.38
N ASP A 63 -4.75 14.31 5.59
CA ASP A 63 -5.12 13.23 6.52
C ASP A 63 -4.65 11.87 6.03
N VAL A 64 -4.25 11.01 6.97
CA VAL A 64 -4.18 9.57 6.76
C VAL A 64 -5.44 8.94 7.32
N VAL A 65 -6.10 8.11 6.51
CA VAL A 65 -7.37 7.45 6.81
C VAL A 65 -7.14 5.96 7.03
N ARG A 66 -7.76 5.41 8.05
CA ARG A 66 -7.74 4.00 8.40
C ARG A 66 -9.15 3.45 8.26
N PHE A 67 -9.33 2.39 7.46
CA PHE A 67 -10.63 1.73 7.28
C PHE A 67 -10.66 0.38 7.98
N PHE A 68 -11.79 0.06 8.62
CA PHE A 68 -11.98 -1.15 9.39
C PHE A 68 -13.29 -1.84 9.02
N LEU A 69 -13.24 -3.17 8.92
CA LEU A 69 -14.42 -4.03 8.92
C LEU A 69 -14.80 -4.36 10.37
N GLY A 70 -15.73 -3.57 10.92
CA GLY A 70 -16.18 -3.68 12.30
C GLY A 70 -16.97 -2.44 12.73
N LYS A 71 -17.30 -2.37 14.02
CA LYS A 71 -18.05 -1.24 14.58
C LYS A 71 -17.18 -0.02 14.89
N ASP A 72 -15.90 -0.25 15.12
CA ASP A 72 -14.92 0.72 15.62
C ASP A 72 -13.49 0.31 15.20
N GLU A 73 -12.49 1.04 15.69
CA GLU A 73 -11.06 0.82 15.40
C GLU A 73 -10.52 -0.54 15.86
N ASN A 74 -11.29 -1.29 16.68
CA ASN A 74 -10.96 -2.66 17.04
C ASN A 74 -11.47 -3.67 15.99
N GLY A 75 -12.01 -3.24 14.85
CA GLY A 75 -12.35 -4.12 13.73
C GLY A 75 -11.14 -4.71 13.02
N TYR A 76 -11.37 -5.43 11.92
CA TYR A 76 -10.30 -5.83 11.01
C TYR A 76 -9.82 -4.64 10.19
N LEU A 77 -8.54 -4.25 10.36
CA LEU A 77 -7.94 -3.16 9.60
C LEU A 77 -7.85 -3.56 8.12
N VAL A 78 -8.63 -2.88 7.28
CA VAL A 78 -8.62 -3.05 5.83
C VAL A 78 -7.38 -2.40 5.24
N SER A 79 -7.11 -1.15 5.60
CA SER A 79 -5.98 -0.38 5.09
C SER A 79 -5.73 0.92 5.87
N THR A 80 -4.54 1.48 5.67
CA THR A 80 -4.11 2.82 6.11
C THR A 80 -3.48 3.52 4.92
N LEU A 81 -4.03 4.64 4.51
CA LEU A 81 -3.64 5.36 3.29
C LEU A 81 -3.98 6.85 3.39
N SER A 82 -3.39 7.68 2.54
CA SER A 82 -3.73 9.11 2.45
C SER A 82 -5.22 9.29 2.08
N GLY A 83 -5.87 10.27 2.71
CA GLY A 83 -7.27 10.64 2.46
C GLY A 83 -7.42 11.24 1.07
N GLN A 84 -8.39 10.74 0.31
CA GLN A 84 -8.61 11.12 -1.08
C GLN A 84 -10.10 11.08 -1.40
N GLU A 85 -10.51 11.77 -2.48
CA GLU A 85 -11.89 11.81 -2.93
C GLU A 85 -12.45 10.40 -3.25
N VAL A 86 -11.64 9.53 -3.85
CA VAL A 86 -12.06 8.16 -4.21
C VAL A 86 -11.01 7.16 -3.77
N ILE A 87 -11.43 6.22 -2.94
CA ILE A 87 -10.63 5.07 -2.49
C ILE A 87 -11.28 3.81 -3.03
N THR A 88 -10.50 2.92 -3.63
CA THR A 88 -10.96 1.62 -4.13
C THR A 88 -10.13 0.51 -3.51
N PRO A 89 -10.57 -0.77 -3.56
CA PRO A 89 -9.74 -1.90 -3.14
C PRO A 89 -8.39 -1.99 -3.86
N THR A 90 -8.24 -1.35 -5.02
CA THR A 90 -6.94 -1.28 -5.72
C THR A 90 -6.03 -0.21 -5.12
N LEU A 91 -6.50 0.79 -4.39
CA LEU A 91 -5.61 1.75 -3.73
C LEU A 91 -5.05 1.24 -2.39
N THR A 92 -5.72 0.28 -1.75
CA THR A 92 -5.50 -0.08 -0.34
C THR A 92 -4.32 -1.03 -0.07
N THR A 93 -3.61 -1.48 -1.11
CA THR A 93 -2.55 -2.51 -1.00
C THR A 93 -1.56 -2.40 -2.16
N THR A 94 -0.31 -2.79 -1.93
CA THR A 94 0.72 -2.91 -2.99
C THR A 94 0.73 -4.30 -3.65
N THR A 95 -0.20 -5.19 -3.30
CA THR A 95 -0.25 -6.56 -3.79
C THR A 95 -1.47 -6.74 -4.72
N PRO A 96 -1.29 -7.12 -6.00
CA PRO A 96 -2.39 -7.26 -6.96
C PRO A 96 -3.48 -8.23 -6.47
N SER A 97 -3.09 -9.45 -6.07
CA SER A 97 -4.00 -10.50 -5.60
C SER A 97 -4.79 -10.10 -4.35
N LYS A 98 -4.16 -9.34 -3.44
CA LYS A 98 -4.81 -8.78 -2.24
C LYS A 98 -5.92 -7.78 -2.59
N SER A 99 -5.80 -7.04 -3.69
CA SER A 99 -6.84 -6.09 -4.16
C SER A 99 -8.12 -6.83 -4.56
N ILE A 100 -7.94 -7.91 -5.35
CA ILE A 100 -9.05 -8.78 -5.76
C ILE A 100 -9.63 -9.51 -4.55
N ASN A 101 -8.80 -10.03 -3.65
CA ASN A 101 -9.27 -10.73 -2.47
C ASN A 101 -10.00 -9.83 -1.47
N LEU A 102 -9.63 -8.56 -1.35
CA LEU A 102 -10.42 -7.58 -0.59
C LEU A 102 -11.81 -7.41 -1.21
N THR A 103 -11.89 -7.26 -2.54
CA THR A 103 -13.16 -7.16 -3.27
C THR A 103 -14.04 -8.40 -3.05
N ARG A 104 -13.44 -9.60 -3.15
CA ARG A 104 -14.13 -10.87 -2.87
C ARG A 104 -14.69 -10.91 -1.44
N LEU A 105 -13.90 -10.46 -0.46
CA LEU A 105 -14.34 -10.41 0.93
C LEU A 105 -15.51 -9.42 1.11
N LEU A 106 -15.42 -8.21 0.56
CA LEU A 106 -16.49 -7.20 0.64
C LEU A 106 -17.80 -7.71 0.01
N LEU A 107 -17.72 -8.26 -1.20
CA LEU A 107 -18.88 -8.81 -1.92
C LEU A 107 -19.51 -10.03 -1.24
N SER A 108 -18.72 -10.81 -0.49
CA SER A 108 -19.19 -11.95 0.31
C SER A 108 -19.80 -11.54 1.64
N LEU A 109 -19.46 -10.35 2.16
CA LEU A 109 -20.06 -9.77 3.36
C LEU A 109 -21.24 -8.85 3.05
N ASP A 110 -21.55 -8.67 1.77
CA ASP A 110 -22.67 -7.89 1.28
C ASP A 110 -24.01 -8.54 1.68
N SER A 111 -24.87 -7.76 2.33
CA SER A 111 -26.21 -8.18 2.72
C SER A 111 -27.23 -8.06 1.57
N THR A 112 -26.87 -7.40 0.47
CA THR A 112 -27.69 -7.23 -0.73
C THR A 112 -27.03 -7.83 -1.98
N PRO A 113 -26.61 -9.11 -1.98
CA PRO A 113 -25.77 -9.67 -3.03
C PRO A 113 -26.42 -9.72 -4.44
N ASN A 114 -27.73 -9.53 -4.53
CA ASN A 114 -28.47 -9.47 -5.80
C ASN A 114 -28.56 -8.04 -6.38
N ASP A 115 -28.25 -7.00 -5.60
CA ASP A 115 -28.23 -5.60 -6.02
C ASP A 115 -26.85 -5.00 -5.78
N ARG A 116 -25.97 -5.14 -6.78
CA ARG A 116 -24.57 -4.69 -6.71
C ARG A 116 -24.38 -3.18 -6.90
N LYS A 117 -25.45 -2.37 -6.82
CA LYS A 117 -25.35 -0.90 -6.90
C LYS A 117 -24.70 -0.29 -5.65
N GLU A 118 -24.76 -0.99 -4.53
CA GLU A 118 -24.19 -0.59 -3.24
C GLU A 118 -23.79 -1.86 -2.50
N ILE A 119 -22.61 -1.89 -1.87
CA ILE A 119 -22.25 -2.98 -0.95
C ILE A 119 -22.69 -2.56 0.44
N ILE A 120 -23.67 -3.28 1.01
CA ILE A 120 -24.14 -3.04 2.37
C ILE A 120 -23.58 -4.11 3.28
N LEU A 121 -22.51 -3.78 4.00
CA LEU A 121 -21.82 -4.73 4.87
C LEU A 121 -22.75 -5.25 5.97
N ALA A 122 -22.81 -6.57 6.13
CA ALA A 122 -23.69 -7.25 7.07
C ALA A 122 -23.39 -6.91 8.54
N SER A 123 -23.94 -5.79 9.03
CA SER A 123 -23.69 -5.24 10.36
C SER A 123 -23.97 -6.22 11.50
N LYS A 124 -24.95 -7.13 11.33
CA LYS A 124 -25.23 -8.20 12.31
C LYS A 124 -24.07 -9.20 12.40
N MET A 125 -23.52 -9.65 11.28
CA MET A 125 -22.38 -10.58 11.28
C MET A 125 -21.11 -9.90 11.80
N LEU A 126 -20.87 -8.67 11.36
CA LEU A 126 -19.74 -7.86 11.83
C LEU A 126 -19.86 -7.44 13.30
N SER A 127 -21.03 -7.56 13.91
CA SER A 127 -21.23 -7.33 15.34
C SER A 127 -20.90 -8.54 16.22
N ASP A 128 -20.73 -9.72 15.65
CA ASP A 128 -20.40 -10.93 16.38
C ASP A 128 -18.91 -10.94 16.77
N ILE A 129 -18.63 -11.09 18.07
CA ILE A 129 -17.27 -11.00 18.62
C ILE A 129 -16.39 -12.15 18.11
N ASN A 130 -16.93 -13.36 17.98
CA ASN A 130 -16.17 -14.51 17.50
C ASN A 130 -15.82 -14.34 16.03
N PHE A 131 -16.78 -13.89 15.22
CA PHE A 131 -16.57 -13.57 13.82
C PHE A 131 -15.51 -12.49 13.65
N GLN A 132 -15.59 -11.39 14.43
CA GLN A 132 -14.58 -10.33 14.42
C GLN A 132 -13.18 -10.84 14.79
N GLN A 133 -13.08 -11.73 15.78
CA GLN A 133 -11.80 -12.36 16.14
C GLN A 133 -11.27 -13.27 15.01
N GLN A 134 -12.13 -14.00 14.31
CA GLN A 134 -11.72 -14.82 13.17
C GLN A 134 -11.30 -13.95 11.97
N LEU A 135 -12.05 -12.87 11.69
CA LEU A 135 -11.76 -11.90 10.63
C LEU A 135 -10.36 -11.28 10.78
N LYS A 136 -9.96 -10.97 12.03
CA LYS A 136 -8.60 -10.49 12.36
C LYS A 136 -7.46 -11.44 12.00
N ASN A 137 -7.75 -12.72 11.79
CA ASN A 137 -6.75 -13.71 11.43
C ASN A 137 -6.72 -14.01 9.94
N ILE A 138 -7.58 -13.38 9.13
CA ILE A 138 -7.58 -13.52 7.68
C ILE A 138 -6.31 -12.89 7.11
N ASP A 139 -5.69 -13.61 6.17
CA ASP A 139 -4.66 -13.07 5.31
C ASP A 139 -5.21 -12.98 3.88
N LEU A 140 -5.42 -11.75 3.41
CA LEU A 140 -5.88 -11.48 2.05
C LEU A 140 -4.88 -11.91 0.97
N ASN A 141 -3.62 -12.20 1.28
CA ASN A 141 -2.69 -12.82 0.34
C ASN A 141 -3.08 -14.28 0.02
N VAL A 142 -3.83 -14.94 0.91
CA VAL A 142 -4.27 -16.35 0.83
C VAL A 142 -5.69 -16.50 1.34
N LEU A 143 -6.62 -15.71 0.78
CA LEU A 143 -8.00 -15.62 1.25
C LEU A 143 -8.66 -17.00 1.36
N ASP A 144 -8.62 -17.81 0.30
CA ASP A 144 -9.29 -19.12 0.26
C ASP A 144 -8.80 -20.08 1.37
N GLN A 145 -7.52 -20.03 1.73
CA GLN A 145 -6.99 -20.82 2.85
C GLN A 145 -7.37 -20.21 4.20
N SER A 146 -7.30 -18.88 4.33
CA SER A 146 -7.47 -18.19 5.61
C SER A 146 -8.94 -18.03 6.04
N THR A 147 -9.90 -18.19 5.13
CA THR A 147 -11.34 -18.11 5.46
C THR A 147 -12.03 -19.45 5.66
N LYS A 148 -11.31 -20.58 5.63
CA LYS A 148 -11.91 -21.92 5.80
C LYS A 148 -12.75 -22.04 7.09
N ASP A 149 -12.34 -21.35 8.14
CA ASP A 149 -13.00 -21.37 9.45
C ASP A 149 -14.17 -20.37 9.59
N LEU A 150 -14.35 -19.46 8.62
CA LEU A 150 -15.39 -18.41 8.66
C LEU A 150 -16.72 -18.85 8.05
N ASN A 151 -16.78 -20.04 7.42
CA ASN A 151 -17.95 -20.55 6.70
C ASN A 151 -18.57 -19.50 5.75
N LEU A 152 -17.73 -18.69 5.12
CA LEU A 152 -18.12 -17.67 4.16
C LEU A 152 -18.16 -18.26 2.75
N ASN A 153 -19.27 -18.02 2.04
CA ASN A 153 -19.34 -18.31 0.61
C ASN A 153 -18.58 -17.22 -0.15
N LEU A 154 -17.31 -17.48 -0.43
CA LEU A 154 -16.46 -16.52 -1.14
C LEU A 154 -16.92 -16.34 -2.59
N VAL A 155 -17.06 -15.07 -2.98
CA VAL A 155 -17.21 -14.68 -4.38
C VAL A 155 -15.98 -15.13 -5.18
N SER A 156 -16.19 -15.57 -6.42
CA SER A 156 -15.10 -16.04 -7.28
C SER A 156 -14.18 -14.89 -7.73
N VAL A 157 -12.94 -15.21 -8.10
CA VAL A 157 -12.00 -14.23 -8.70
C VAL A 157 -12.61 -13.58 -9.94
N LYS A 158 -13.25 -14.37 -10.82
CA LYS A 158 -13.85 -13.88 -12.06
C LYS A 158 -14.97 -12.86 -11.78
N GLU A 159 -15.84 -13.15 -10.82
CA GLU A 159 -16.93 -12.24 -10.43
C GLU A 159 -16.37 -10.95 -9.81
N ALA A 160 -15.40 -11.05 -8.89
CA ALA A 160 -14.76 -9.87 -8.29
C ALA A 160 -14.05 -8.97 -9.32
N VAL A 161 -13.37 -9.56 -10.30
CA VAL A 161 -12.72 -8.79 -11.39
C VAL A 161 -13.75 -8.08 -12.26
N ASN A 162 -14.84 -8.76 -12.63
CA ASN A 162 -15.92 -8.13 -13.38
C ASN A 162 -16.56 -6.98 -12.59
N HIS A 163 -16.75 -7.17 -11.28
CA HIS A 163 -17.31 -6.16 -10.38
C HIS A 163 -16.39 -4.94 -10.23
N LEU A 164 -15.07 -5.14 -10.10
CA LEU A 164 -14.10 -4.03 -10.11
C LEU A 164 -14.15 -3.25 -11.44
N ASN A 165 -14.30 -3.94 -12.56
CA ASN A 165 -14.44 -3.28 -13.87
C ASN A 165 -15.74 -2.46 -13.98
N GLN A 166 -16.85 -2.95 -13.41
CA GLN A 166 -18.10 -2.19 -13.31
C GLN A 166 -17.97 -1.00 -12.35
N SER A 167 -17.25 -1.18 -11.24
CA SER A 167 -16.95 -0.11 -10.28
C SER A 167 -16.12 0.99 -10.93
N GLN A 168 -15.17 0.65 -11.79
CA GLN A 168 -14.41 1.62 -12.57
C GLN A 168 -15.32 2.44 -13.50
N GLN A 169 -16.27 1.80 -14.19
CA GLN A 169 -17.25 2.53 -15.01
C GLN A 169 -18.12 3.47 -14.17
N TYR A 170 -18.52 3.04 -12.96
CA TYR A 170 -19.22 3.92 -12.03
C TYR A 170 -18.36 5.12 -11.64
N ILE A 171 -17.06 4.91 -11.36
CA ILE A 171 -16.12 5.98 -11.04
C ILE A 171 -16.01 6.99 -12.18
N GLU A 172 -15.81 6.52 -13.41
CA GLU A 172 -15.70 7.38 -14.61
C GLU A 172 -16.97 8.21 -14.83
N ASN A 173 -18.14 7.66 -14.53
CA ASN A 173 -19.40 8.37 -14.71
C ASN A 173 -19.71 9.40 -13.60
N ASN A 174 -19.13 9.26 -12.41
CA ASN A 174 -19.53 10.06 -11.23
C ASN A 174 -18.41 10.92 -10.64
N PHE A 175 -17.13 10.59 -10.88
CA PHE A 175 -15.96 11.22 -10.28
C PHE A 175 -14.94 11.70 -11.33
N THR A 176 -15.41 11.99 -12.54
CA THR A 176 -14.56 12.59 -13.57
C THR A 176 -14.35 14.07 -13.27
N SER A 177 -13.09 14.46 -13.21
CA SER A 177 -12.67 15.85 -13.03
C SER A 177 -11.59 16.22 -14.06
N ASN A 178 -11.68 17.45 -14.57
CA ASN A 178 -10.62 18.05 -15.40
C ASN A 178 -9.54 18.73 -14.55
N GLU A 179 -9.65 18.67 -13.23
CA GLU A 179 -8.65 19.19 -12.31
C GLU A 179 -7.33 18.45 -12.50
N ILE A 180 -6.26 19.22 -12.68
CA ILE A 180 -4.91 18.69 -12.76
C ILE A 180 -4.38 18.49 -11.34
N ILE A 181 -4.18 17.24 -10.95
CA ILE A 181 -3.69 16.86 -9.63
C ILE A 181 -2.17 16.66 -9.61
N TYR A 182 -1.53 16.53 -10.78
CA TYR A 182 -0.08 16.32 -10.84
C TYR A 182 0.57 16.77 -12.15
N HIS A 183 1.81 17.27 -12.07
CA HIS A 183 2.64 17.61 -13.21
C HIS A 183 3.98 16.85 -13.13
N PRO A 184 4.16 15.76 -13.90
CA PRO A 184 5.42 14.99 -13.89
C PRO A 184 6.55 15.66 -14.69
N ILE A 185 6.24 16.74 -15.42
CA ILE A 185 7.18 17.37 -16.34
C ILE A 185 8.40 17.93 -15.61
N ASN A 186 9.58 17.70 -16.18
CA ASN A 186 10.89 18.08 -15.66
C ASN A 186 11.26 17.50 -14.29
N LYS A 187 10.47 16.55 -13.75
CA LYS A 187 10.86 15.78 -12.57
C LYS A 187 11.72 14.58 -12.99
N ARG A 188 12.69 14.22 -12.15
CA ARG A 188 13.47 13.00 -12.32
C ARG A 188 12.72 11.87 -11.63
N LEU A 189 12.13 10.97 -12.39
CA LEU A 189 11.30 9.88 -11.89
C LEU A 189 12.12 8.60 -11.78
N GLU A 190 11.88 7.88 -10.69
CA GLU A 190 12.30 6.51 -10.46
C GLU A 190 11.11 5.59 -10.74
N HIS A 191 11.31 4.58 -11.57
CA HIS A 191 10.30 3.59 -11.94
C HIS A 191 10.80 2.20 -11.58
N ILE A 192 10.24 1.65 -10.51
CA ILE A 192 10.65 0.36 -9.92
C ILE A 192 9.63 -0.68 -10.27
N ILE A 193 10.07 -1.81 -10.84
CA ILE A 193 9.24 -2.98 -11.08
C ILE A 193 9.63 -4.04 -10.08
N ILE A 194 8.65 -4.60 -9.35
CA ILE A 194 8.85 -5.74 -8.45
C ILE A 194 8.01 -6.92 -8.97
N LYS A 195 8.68 -8.01 -9.33
CA LYS A 195 8.05 -9.29 -9.65
C LYS A 195 7.65 -9.96 -8.34
N LYS A 196 6.38 -10.31 -8.20
CA LYS A 196 5.84 -11.05 -7.06
C LYS A 196 5.70 -12.53 -7.39
N LYS A 197 5.25 -12.83 -8.60
CA LYS A 197 5.05 -14.18 -9.13
C LYS A 197 5.37 -14.21 -10.62
N ASP A 198 5.96 -15.30 -11.10
CA ASP A 198 6.17 -15.48 -12.54
C ASP A 198 4.95 -16.10 -13.25
N SER A 199 5.02 -16.25 -14.59
CA SER A 199 3.90 -16.77 -15.38
C SER A 199 3.54 -18.23 -15.09
N GLN A 200 4.44 -18.99 -14.47
CA GLN A 200 4.23 -20.39 -14.06
C GLN A 200 3.66 -20.51 -12.64
N GLY A 201 3.53 -19.40 -11.91
CA GLY A 201 3.02 -19.41 -10.54
C GLY A 201 4.09 -19.57 -9.46
N ARG A 202 5.38 -19.44 -9.80
CA ARG A 202 6.47 -19.47 -8.82
C ARG A 202 6.64 -18.11 -8.16
N LEU A 203 6.91 -18.10 -6.87
CA LEU A 203 7.04 -16.89 -6.09
C LEU A 203 8.43 -16.28 -6.24
N CYS A 204 8.47 -14.97 -6.46
CA CYS A 204 9.72 -14.26 -6.67
C CYS A 204 10.31 -13.79 -5.34
N ALA A 205 11.00 -14.71 -4.66
CA ALA A 205 11.66 -14.44 -3.39
C ALA A 205 13.08 -13.87 -3.57
N TYR A 206 13.40 -12.80 -2.86
CA TYR A 206 14.77 -12.29 -2.74
C TYR A 206 15.53 -13.05 -1.65
N ASP A 207 16.58 -13.78 -2.02
CA ASP A 207 17.38 -14.54 -1.06
C ASP A 207 18.43 -13.64 -0.36
N LEU A 208 18.19 -13.39 0.92
CA LEU A 208 19.04 -12.53 1.74
C LEU A 208 20.43 -13.13 2.01
N LYS A 209 20.64 -14.44 1.80
CA LYS A 209 21.96 -15.08 1.89
C LYS A 209 22.89 -14.59 0.78
N TYR A 210 22.36 -14.34 -0.41
CA TYR A 210 23.15 -13.94 -1.58
C TYR A 210 23.07 -12.44 -1.88
N ARG A 211 22.45 -11.62 -1.03
CA ARG A 211 22.22 -10.19 -1.31
C ARG A 211 23.49 -9.40 -1.71
N ASN A 212 24.64 -9.75 -1.13
CA ASN A 212 25.93 -9.12 -1.41
C ASN A 212 26.75 -9.84 -2.50
N HIS A 213 26.23 -10.94 -3.06
CA HIS A 213 26.94 -11.70 -4.08
C HIS A 213 26.83 -10.99 -5.45
N PRO A 214 27.92 -10.81 -6.21
CA PRO A 214 27.88 -10.06 -7.48
C PRO A 214 26.90 -10.61 -8.52
N ARG A 215 26.71 -11.94 -8.54
CA ARG A 215 25.74 -12.62 -9.42
C ARG A 215 24.32 -12.71 -8.86
N SER A 216 24.07 -12.15 -7.67
CA SER A 216 22.72 -12.12 -7.10
C SER A 216 21.83 -11.27 -7.98
N SER A 217 20.68 -11.83 -8.32
CA SER A 217 19.69 -11.17 -9.16
C SER A 217 18.43 -10.98 -8.33
N PRO A 218 18.06 -9.71 -8.01
CA PRO A 218 16.84 -9.44 -7.28
C PRO A 218 15.60 -9.63 -8.18
N PRO A 219 14.42 -9.84 -7.58
CA PRO A 219 13.15 -9.85 -8.29
C PRO A 219 12.60 -8.44 -8.53
N PHE A 220 13.47 -7.43 -8.56
CA PHE A 220 13.10 -6.06 -8.86
C PHE A 220 14.14 -5.41 -9.77
N GLY A 221 13.69 -4.43 -10.54
CA GLY A 221 14.48 -3.64 -11.47
C GLY A 221 14.10 -2.17 -11.39
N ASN A 222 14.90 -1.30 -11.98
CA ASN A 222 14.67 0.14 -11.94
C ASN A 222 14.99 0.81 -13.27
N ILE A 223 14.15 1.77 -13.62
CA ILE A 223 14.31 2.68 -14.76
C ILE A 223 14.27 4.10 -14.22
N GLU A 224 15.21 4.92 -14.68
CA GLU A 224 15.25 6.33 -14.35
C GLU A 224 14.97 7.17 -15.59
N TYR A 225 14.02 8.09 -15.52
CA TYR A 225 13.68 8.95 -16.65
C TYR A 225 13.18 10.34 -16.25
N THR A 226 13.17 11.25 -17.21
CA THR A 226 12.56 12.58 -17.10
C THR A 226 11.71 12.82 -18.34
N ILE A 227 10.52 13.38 -18.16
CA ILE A 227 9.68 13.82 -19.27
C ILE A 227 9.77 15.34 -19.37
N ASN A 228 10.11 15.88 -20.53
CA ASN A 228 9.96 17.30 -20.82
C ASN A 228 8.94 17.50 -21.94
N LYS A 229 8.70 18.76 -22.34
CA LYS A 229 7.69 19.11 -23.35
C LYS A 229 7.85 18.42 -24.71
N THR A 230 9.05 17.91 -25.01
CA THR A 230 9.42 17.40 -26.34
C THR A 230 9.97 15.98 -26.31
N HIS A 231 10.53 15.52 -25.19
CA HIS A 231 11.22 14.23 -25.12
C HIS A 231 11.01 13.55 -23.77
N LEU A 232 11.00 12.23 -23.80
CA LEU A 232 11.33 11.37 -22.68
C LEU A 232 12.84 11.11 -22.72
N ILE A 233 13.53 11.42 -21.63
CA ILE A 233 14.96 11.20 -21.46
C ILE A 233 15.13 10.06 -20.46
N GLN A 234 15.53 8.90 -20.94
CA GLN A 234 15.93 7.76 -20.12
C GLN A 234 17.41 7.90 -19.75
N TYR A 235 17.74 7.49 -18.54
CA TYR A 235 19.10 7.53 -18.02
C TYR A 235 19.61 6.12 -17.73
N PRO A 236 20.94 5.96 -17.59
CA PRO A 236 21.51 4.65 -17.27
C PRO A 236 20.92 4.09 -15.98
N SER A 237 20.42 2.86 -16.04
CA SER A 237 19.81 2.16 -14.90
C SER A 237 19.94 0.64 -15.07
N VAL A 238 19.55 -0.14 -14.07
CA VAL A 238 19.66 -1.62 -14.15
C VAL A 238 18.65 -2.23 -15.12
N GLY A 239 17.60 -1.50 -15.47
CA GLY A 239 16.53 -1.94 -16.36
C GLY A 239 15.49 -2.82 -15.67
N ASP A 240 14.60 -3.38 -16.48
CA ASP A 240 13.44 -4.15 -16.08
C ASP A 240 13.30 -5.49 -16.85
N TYR A 241 14.38 -5.95 -17.48
CA TYR A 241 14.36 -7.23 -18.17
C TYR A 241 14.52 -8.38 -17.17
N PHE A 242 13.50 -9.24 -17.06
CA PHE A 242 13.49 -10.40 -16.17
C PHE A 242 13.50 -11.72 -16.94
N ASN A 243 14.28 -12.69 -16.45
CA ASN A 243 14.11 -14.10 -16.77
C ASN A 243 13.35 -14.78 -15.62
N GLY A 244 12.03 -14.92 -15.77
CA GLY A 244 11.13 -15.35 -14.70
C GLY A 244 11.12 -14.34 -13.54
N CYS A 245 11.67 -14.75 -12.40
CA CYS A 245 11.79 -13.92 -11.20
C CYS A 245 13.12 -13.16 -11.09
N PHE A 246 14.06 -13.35 -12.02
CA PHE A 246 15.43 -12.84 -11.87
C PHE A 246 15.71 -11.72 -12.88
N LEU A 247 16.08 -10.54 -12.40
CA LEU A 247 16.58 -9.45 -13.23
C LEU A 247 17.84 -9.84 -14.01
N ASP A 248 17.85 -9.63 -15.31
CA ASP A 248 19.03 -9.77 -16.15
C ASP A 248 19.84 -8.47 -16.18
N LYS A 249 20.83 -8.40 -15.29
CA LYS A 249 21.71 -7.23 -15.17
C LYS A 249 22.57 -6.99 -16.43
N THR A 250 22.68 -7.95 -17.35
CA THR A 250 23.43 -7.76 -18.60
C THR A 250 22.67 -6.90 -19.61
N LYS A 251 21.35 -6.74 -19.41
CA LYS A 251 20.48 -5.87 -20.21
C LYS A 251 20.19 -4.54 -19.52
N SER A 252 21.17 -4.02 -18.79
CA SER A 252 21.11 -2.68 -18.20
C SER A 252 20.82 -1.63 -19.28
N LEU A 253 20.03 -0.62 -18.93
CA LEU A 253 19.64 0.42 -19.85
C LEU A 253 20.74 1.47 -19.98
N SER A 254 20.89 1.99 -21.19
CA SER A 254 21.75 3.13 -21.50
C SER A 254 20.92 4.40 -21.60
N SER A 255 21.59 5.56 -21.69
CA SER A 255 20.87 6.81 -21.90
C SER A 255 20.24 6.82 -23.28
N GLU A 256 18.95 7.15 -23.33
CA GLU A 256 18.17 7.23 -24.56
C GLU A 256 17.29 8.47 -24.49
N LYS A 257 17.05 9.10 -25.65
CA LYS A 257 16.20 10.28 -25.76
C LYS A 257 15.21 10.06 -26.89
N THR A 258 13.94 10.00 -26.53
CA THR A 258 12.86 9.65 -27.44
C THR A 258 11.86 10.78 -27.50
N HIS A 259 11.44 11.17 -28.71
CA HIS A 259 10.48 12.26 -28.88
C HIS A 259 9.12 11.88 -28.27
N ILE A 260 8.51 12.80 -27.52
CA ILE A 260 7.31 12.51 -26.71
C ILE A 260 6.10 12.10 -27.56
N SER A 261 6.08 12.47 -28.85
CA SER A 261 5.02 12.08 -29.78
C SER A 261 4.89 10.57 -29.97
N GLN A 262 5.94 9.79 -29.70
CA GLN A 262 5.87 8.32 -29.76
C GLN A 262 5.00 7.74 -28.64
N PHE A 263 4.76 8.50 -27.58
CA PHE A 263 4.00 8.09 -26.41
C PHE A 263 2.59 8.73 -26.36
N LYS A 264 2.11 9.30 -27.48
CA LYS A 264 0.82 10.02 -27.54
C LYS A 264 -0.40 9.17 -27.11
N HIS A 265 -0.30 7.86 -27.24
CA HIS A 265 -1.36 6.91 -26.89
C HIS A 265 -1.12 6.17 -25.58
N TRP A 266 -0.08 6.54 -24.84
CA TRP A 266 0.19 5.94 -23.54
C TRP A 266 -0.74 6.55 -22.51
N GLU A 267 -1.13 5.73 -21.54
CA GLU A 267 -1.87 6.16 -20.35
C GLU A 267 -0.89 6.51 -19.21
N GLY A 268 -1.41 6.98 -18.08
CA GLY A 268 -0.60 7.27 -16.90
C GLY A 268 0.32 8.47 -17.08
N LEU A 269 1.37 8.52 -16.24
CA LEU A 269 2.26 9.68 -16.09
C LEU A 269 2.86 10.16 -17.41
N ILE A 270 3.23 9.25 -18.32
CA ILE A 270 3.81 9.64 -19.62
C ILE A 270 2.74 10.25 -20.53
N GLY A 271 1.55 9.65 -20.57
CA GLY A 271 0.43 10.09 -21.41
C GLY A 271 -0.04 11.50 -21.11
N CYS A 272 -0.23 11.81 -19.83
CA CYS A 272 -0.75 13.10 -19.38
C CYS A 272 0.33 14.16 -19.10
N ALA A 273 1.63 13.83 -19.25
CA ALA A 273 2.71 14.70 -18.80
C ALA A 273 2.68 16.13 -19.37
N ASN A 274 2.33 16.27 -20.65
CA ASN A 274 2.35 17.56 -21.34
C ASN A 274 1.14 18.45 -21.02
N THR A 275 0.00 17.84 -20.69
CA THR A 275 -1.25 18.54 -20.39
C THR A 275 -1.44 18.77 -18.89
N GLY A 276 -0.66 18.07 -18.06
CA GLY A 276 -1.01 17.88 -16.66
C GLY A 276 -1.92 16.66 -16.51
N CYS A 277 -1.77 15.97 -15.39
CA CYS A 277 -2.44 14.72 -15.10
C CYS A 277 -3.63 14.94 -14.19
N THR A 278 -4.79 14.47 -14.63
CA THR A 278 -6.02 14.42 -13.85
C THR A 278 -6.08 13.14 -13.03
N ARG A 279 -7.09 13.05 -12.15
CA ARG A 279 -7.40 11.80 -11.44
C ARG A 279 -7.60 10.63 -12.40
N ASN A 280 -8.34 10.85 -13.49
CA ASN A 280 -8.68 9.81 -14.46
C ASN A 280 -7.47 9.31 -15.25
N ASP A 281 -6.48 10.18 -15.49
CA ASP A 281 -5.25 9.77 -16.18
C ASP A 281 -4.39 8.83 -15.32
N LEU A 282 -4.48 8.96 -14.00
CA LEU A 282 -3.58 8.30 -13.04
C LEU A 282 -4.26 7.27 -12.14
N ASN A 283 -5.57 7.07 -12.26
CA ASN A 283 -6.32 6.11 -11.48
C ASN A 283 -7.28 5.33 -12.37
N GLY A 284 -7.24 4.01 -12.29
CA GLY A 284 -8.11 3.17 -13.08
C GLY A 284 -7.95 1.68 -12.79
N PHE A 285 -8.86 0.90 -13.37
CA PHE A 285 -8.81 -0.55 -13.37
C PHE A 285 -9.30 -1.07 -14.72
N SER A 286 -8.55 -1.98 -15.33
CA SER A 286 -8.92 -2.64 -16.58
C SER A 286 -8.80 -4.16 -16.48
N LEU A 287 -9.68 -4.83 -17.23
CA LEU A 287 -9.53 -6.23 -17.61
C LEU A 287 -9.01 -6.30 -19.05
N ASP A 288 -7.73 -6.59 -19.21
CA ASP A 288 -7.13 -6.82 -20.52
C ASP A 288 -7.48 -8.24 -20.98
N ASN A 289 -8.23 -8.36 -22.08
CA ASN A 289 -8.52 -9.63 -22.74
C ASN A 289 -8.47 -9.47 -24.27
N TYR A 290 -7.28 -9.50 -24.85
CA TYR A 290 -7.08 -9.29 -26.29
C TYR A 290 -5.81 -9.99 -26.80
N ASN A 291 -5.72 -10.13 -28.12
CA ASN A 291 -4.55 -10.65 -28.81
C ASN A 291 -3.63 -9.50 -29.24
N ASP A 292 -2.40 -9.50 -28.75
CA ASP A 292 -1.36 -8.54 -29.09
C ASP A 292 -0.34 -9.20 -30.02
N GLU A 293 -0.54 -9.08 -31.33
CA GLU A 293 0.37 -9.65 -32.35
C GLU A 293 0.71 -11.14 -32.19
N GLY A 294 -0.23 -11.93 -31.65
CA GLY A 294 -0.07 -13.36 -31.38
C GLY A 294 0.22 -13.70 -29.91
N ASP A 295 0.48 -12.70 -29.07
CA ASP A 295 0.63 -12.85 -27.62
C ASP A 295 -0.68 -12.44 -26.90
N TRP A 296 -1.45 -13.45 -26.48
CA TRP A 296 -2.72 -13.22 -25.80
C TRP A 296 -2.53 -12.67 -24.40
N LYS A 297 -3.16 -11.53 -24.11
CA LYS A 297 -3.23 -10.94 -22.78
C LYS A 297 -4.54 -11.34 -22.11
N TYR A 298 -4.44 -11.85 -20.88
CA TYR A 298 -5.59 -12.05 -19.99
C TYR A 298 -5.16 -11.74 -18.56
N ARG A 299 -5.38 -10.50 -18.15
CA ARG A 299 -4.84 -9.96 -16.90
C ARG A 299 -5.65 -8.76 -16.43
N THR A 300 -5.55 -8.44 -15.15
CA THR A 300 -5.98 -7.14 -14.65
C THR A 300 -4.82 -6.17 -14.63
N THR A 301 -5.12 -4.89 -14.87
CA THR A 301 -4.22 -3.76 -14.65
C THR A 301 -4.93 -2.76 -13.75
N ALA A 302 -4.29 -2.31 -12.68
CA ALA A 302 -4.80 -1.25 -11.82
C ALA A 302 -3.75 -0.14 -11.71
N MET A 303 -4.20 1.10 -11.89
CA MET A 303 -3.41 2.31 -11.74
C MET A 303 -3.93 3.10 -10.55
N ASN A 304 -3.03 3.61 -9.72
CA ASN A 304 -3.38 4.35 -8.52
C ASN A 304 -2.35 5.46 -8.29
N PHE A 305 -2.80 6.68 -8.05
CA PHE A 305 -1.92 7.80 -7.71
C PHE A 305 -2.37 8.45 -6.43
N ASP A 306 -1.43 8.63 -5.51
CA ASP A 306 -1.64 9.39 -4.29
C ASP A 306 -0.92 10.76 -4.42
N PRO A 307 -1.68 11.88 -4.44
CA PRO A 307 -1.11 13.21 -4.60
C PRO A 307 -0.27 13.65 -3.40
N GLU A 308 -0.55 13.16 -2.18
CA GLU A 308 0.20 13.53 -0.99
C GLU A 308 1.59 12.88 -0.96
N THR A 309 1.66 11.61 -1.39
CA THR A 309 2.93 10.88 -1.47
C THR A 309 3.66 11.09 -2.80
N GLU A 310 2.99 11.64 -3.81
CA GLU A 310 3.41 11.68 -5.22
C GLU A 310 3.77 10.27 -5.77
N LEU A 311 3.17 9.23 -5.21
CA LEU A 311 3.41 7.83 -5.57
C LEU A 311 2.37 7.36 -6.60
N PHE A 312 2.85 7.02 -7.79
CA PHE A 312 2.08 6.30 -8.79
C PHE A 312 2.36 4.80 -8.68
N MET A 313 1.31 4.00 -8.58
CA MET A 313 1.38 2.54 -8.49
C MET A 313 0.66 1.92 -9.68
N GLU A 314 1.28 0.88 -10.25
CA GLU A 314 0.61 0.02 -11.23
C GLU A 314 0.70 -1.43 -10.80
N LYS A 315 -0.43 -2.14 -10.81
CA LYS A 315 -0.52 -3.54 -10.43
C LYS A 315 -1.02 -4.35 -11.58
N VAL A 316 -0.32 -5.44 -11.86
CA VAL A 316 -0.67 -6.35 -12.96
C VAL A 316 -0.75 -7.77 -12.42
N GLN A 317 -1.85 -8.46 -12.73
CA GLN A 317 -2.08 -9.84 -12.34
C GLN A 317 -2.67 -10.66 -13.50
N GLY A 318 -2.00 -11.75 -13.85
CA GLY A 318 -2.54 -12.76 -14.75
C GLY A 318 -3.72 -13.51 -14.12
N LEU A 319 -4.72 -13.85 -14.93
CA LEU A 319 -6.00 -14.40 -14.48
C LEU A 319 -6.16 -15.90 -14.72
N GLY A 320 -5.08 -16.62 -15.01
CA GLY A 320 -5.15 -18.04 -15.26
C GLY A 320 -5.26 -18.43 -16.74
N PRO A 321 -5.31 -19.74 -17.04
CA PRO A 321 -5.57 -20.24 -18.39
C PRO A 321 -6.98 -19.89 -18.88
N ASN A 322 -7.15 -19.81 -20.19
CA ASN A 322 -8.47 -19.70 -20.84
C ASN A 322 -8.45 -20.41 -22.21
N GLU A 323 -9.44 -20.15 -23.07
CA GLU A 323 -9.51 -20.78 -24.39
C GLU A 323 -8.30 -20.42 -25.29
N HIS A 324 -7.72 -19.23 -25.12
CA HIS A 324 -6.58 -18.71 -25.88
C HIS A 324 -5.23 -18.89 -25.18
N ILE A 325 -5.21 -19.01 -23.86
CA ILE A 325 -4.00 -19.10 -23.04
C ILE A 325 -3.91 -20.48 -22.39
N LYS A 326 -2.92 -21.27 -22.81
CA LYS A 326 -2.73 -22.66 -22.33
C LYS A 326 -1.80 -22.81 -21.14
N HIS A 327 -1.00 -21.80 -20.82
CA HIS A 327 -0.12 -21.81 -19.65
C HIS A 327 -0.82 -21.25 -18.40
N GLN A 328 -0.20 -21.41 -17.23
CA GLN A 328 -0.78 -21.00 -15.95
C GLN A 328 -1.19 -19.53 -15.89
N ASN A 329 -0.42 -18.60 -16.49
CA ASN A 329 -0.79 -17.18 -16.56
C ASN A 329 -1.06 -16.55 -15.18
N GLN A 330 -0.14 -16.80 -14.25
CA GLN A 330 -0.26 -16.37 -12.86
C GLN A 330 0.72 -15.25 -12.50
N SER A 331 1.28 -14.54 -13.49
CA SER A 331 2.27 -13.52 -13.21
C SER A 331 1.68 -12.39 -12.38
N GLU A 332 2.39 -11.95 -11.35
CA GLU A 332 2.03 -10.80 -10.53
C GLU A 332 3.22 -9.84 -10.46
N LYS A 333 2.96 -8.55 -10.68
CA LYS A 333 3.93 -7.47 -10.47
C LYS A 333 3.27 -6.22 -9.92
N ILE A 334 4.04 -5.47 -9.16
CA ILE A 334 3.76 -4.09 -8.74
C ILE A 334 4.83 -3.20 -9.33
N ILE A 335 4.43 -2.03 -9.78
CA ILE A 335 5.30 -0.96 -10.23
C ILE A 335 5.08 0.23 -9.32
N PHE A 336 6.18 0.90 -8.97
CA PHE A 336 6.18 2.19 -8.29
C PHE A 336 6.86 3.22 -9.18
N THR A 337 6.19 4.34 -9.43
CA THR A 337 6.79 5.51 -10.07
C THR A 337 6.65 6.73 -9.17
N TYR A 338 7.75 7.41 -8.89
CA TYR A 338 7.77 8.56 -7.98
C TYR A 338 8.98 9.45 -8.28
N PRO A 339 9.00 10.72 -7.81
CA PRO A 339 10.20 11.56 -7.92
C PRO A 339 11.37 10.99 -7.14
N LYS A 340 12.55 10.88 -7.78
CA LYS A 340 13.73 10.18 -7.27
C LYS A 340 14.15 10.64 -5.87
N GLU A 341 13.90 11.90 -5.53
CA GLU A 341 14.14 12.49 -4.22
C GLU A 341 13.27 11.92 -3.09
N LYS A 342 12.15 11.24 -3.37
CA LYS A 342 11.27 10.64 -2.36
C LYS A 342 11.67 9.22 -1.97
N GLY A 343 11.85 8.30 -2.93
CA GLY A 343 11.78 6.85 -2.60
C GLY A 343 13.01 6.15 -2.03
N LYS A 344 14.05 6.90 -1.64
CA LYS A 344 15.16 6.36 -0.84
C LYS A 344 15.15 6.88 0.60
N ASN A 345 14.08 7.56 1.02
CA ASN A 345 14.07 8.33 2.25
C ASN A 345 13.07 7.85 3.30
N ILE A 346 12.57 6.60 3.22
CA ILE A 346 11.65 6.07 4.24
C ILE A 346 12.42 5.87 5.55
N PRO A 347 12.20 6.69 6.59
CA PRO A 347 12.99 6.63 7.80
C PRO A 347 12.55 5.42 8.64
N PHE A 348 13.43 4.42 8.82
CA PHE A 348 13.09 3.23 9.62
C PHE A 348 13.49 3.35 11.09
N GLU A 349 14.47 4.19 11.44
CA GLU A 349 14.83 4.41 12.85
C GLU A 349 13.68 5.09 13.60
N GLY A 350 13.58 4.79 14.90
CA GLY A 350 12.57 5.31 15.80
C GLY A 350 11.78 4.22 16.50
N ILE A 351 10.68 4.64 17.12
CA ILE A 351 9.81 3.79 17.91
C ILE A 351 8.69 3.26 17.03
N TRP A 352 8.45 1.96 17.13
CA TRP A 352 7.44 1.25 16.39
C TRP A 352 6.57 0.43 17.34
N ARG A 353 5.26 0.46 17.13
CA ARG A 353 4.35 -0.51 17.72
C ARG A 353 4.19 -1.67 16.75
N GLN A 354 4.44 -2.89 17.22
CA GLN A 354 4.16 -4.13 16.50
C GLN A 354 2.92 -4.81 17.08
N THR A 355 1.86 -4.95 16.30
CA THR A 355 0.71 -5.81 16.63
C THR A 355 0.86 -7.14 15.89
N GLN A 356 0.98 -8.25 16.62
CA GLN A 356 1.20 -9.58 16.06
C GLN A 356 -0.03 -10.47 16.22
N TYR A 357 -0.44 -11.09 15.11
CA TYR A 357 -1.53 -12.05 15.02
C TYR A 357 -0.96 -13.44 14.77
N GLN A 358 -1.19 -14.37 15.71
CA GLN A 358 -0.74 -15.76 15.60
C GLN A 358 -1.82 -16.72 16.11
N GLY A 359 -2.46 -17.45 15.20
CA GLY A 359 -3.64 -18.25 15.54
C GLY A 359 -4.72 -17.35 16.11
N LYS A 360 -5.21 -17.63 17.33
CA LYS A 360 -6.19 -16.78 18.03
C LYS A 360 -5.55 -15.76 18.98
N THR A 361 -4.23 -15.67 19.01
CA THR A 361 -3.50 -14.80 19.95
C THR A 361 -3.11 -13.50 19.25
N ILE A 362 -3.39 -12.37 19.91
CA ILE A 362 -2.98 -11.04 19.48
C ILE A 362 -2.06 -10.47 20.56
N ASN A 363 -0.83 -10.11 20.19
CA ASN A 363 0.14 -9.53 21.11
C ASN A 363 0.65 -8.19 20.57
N SER A 364 0.76 -7.19 21.44
CA SER A 364 1.36 -5.89 21.13
C SER A 364 2.79 -5.83 21.71
N TYR A 365 3.73 -5.28 20.94
CA TYR A 365 5.10 -5.03 21.38
C TYR A 365 5.53 -3.63 20.98
N CYS A 366 6.30 -2.97 21.84
CA CYS A 366 6.96 -1.72 21.51
C CYS A 366 8.42 -1.97 21.19
N LEU A 367 8.85 -1.51 20.02
CA LEU A 367 10.19 -1.68 19.47
C LEU A 367 10.88 -0.33 19.28
N LEU A 368 12.17 -0.28 19.52
CA LEU A 368 13.05 0.82 19.14
C LEU A 368 14.08 0.29 18.14
N ILE A 369 14.04 0.81 16.91
CA ILE A 369 15.04 0.50 15.89
C ILE A 369 16.07 1.63 15.89
N LYS A 370 17.32 1.29 16.19
CA LYS A 370 18.41 2.27 16.28
C LYS A 370 19.75 1.62 15.96
N GLN A 371 20.50 2.21 15.03
CA GLN A 371 21.87 1.80 14.66
C GLN A 371 21.99 0.32 14.29
N GLY A 372 21.04 -0.20 13.50
CA GLY A 372 21.00 -1.61 13.09
C GLY A 372 20.62 -2.61 14.18
N VAL A 373 20.18 -2.12 15.35
CA VAL A 373 19.73 -2.94 16.48
C VAL A 373 18.26 -2.68 16.75
N ILE A 374 17.52 -3.74 17.07
CA ILE A 374 16.12 -3.67 17.49
C ILE A 374 16.04 -3.98 18.99
N PHE A 375 15.60 -3.00 19.76
CA PHE A 375 15.32 -3.13 21.18
C PHE A 375 13.81 -3.25 21.42
N GLN A 376 13.41 -3.95 22.48
CA GLN A 376 12.02 -4.12 22.87
C GLN A 376 11.82 -3.60 24.30
N ASP A 377 10.69 -2.98 24.56
CA ASP A 377 10.17 -2.75 25.92
C ASP A 377 9.80 -4.12 26.54
N PRO A 378 10.29 -4.47 27.75
CA PRO A 378 9.88 -5.69 28.46
C PRO A 378 8.38 -5.75 28.77
N GLU A 379 7.73 -4.60 28.93
CA GLU A 379 6.32 -4.52 29.29
C GLU A 379 5.44 -4.48 28.04
N VAL A 380 4.44 -5.38 27.98
CA VAL A 380 3.40 -5.34 26.94
C VAL A 380 2.45 -4.19 27.25
N LYS A 381 2.37 -3.22 26.34
CA LYS A 381 1.51 -2.04 26.46
C LYS A 381 0.80 -1.77 25.13
N ASP A 382 -0.42 -1.22 25.23
CA ASP A 382 -1.18 -0.77 24.06
C ASP A 382 -0.64 0.54 23.47
N SER A 383 0.06 1.33 24.29
CA SER A 383 0.76 2.56 23.92
C SER A 383 2.27 2.43 24.15
N CYS A 384 3.06 2.89 23.18
CA CYS A 384 4.52 2.85 23.27
C CYS A 384 5.06 4.15 23.86
N SER A 385 5.89 4.02 24.90
CA SER A 385 6.57 5.15 25.53
C SER A 385 7.56 5.79 24.56
N GLN A 386 7.57 7.12 24.46
CA GLN A 386 8.60 7.85 23.71
C GLN A 386 9.97 7.88 24.41
N ASN A 387 10.05 7.45 25.67
CA ASN A 387 11.31 7.37 26.40
C ASN A 387 12.11 6.13 25.98
N GLU A 388 13.13 6.34 25.15
CA GLU A 388 14.02 5.27 24.64
C GLU A 388 14.66 4.41 25.76
N LYS A 389 14.79 4.91 26.99
CA LYS A 389 15.38 4.17 28.13
C LYS A 389 14.58 2.91 28.52
N HIS A 390 13.31 2.80 28.13
CA HIS A 390 12.49 1.62 28.42
C HIS A 390 12.85 0.43 27.52
N TYR A 391 13.48 0.67 26.37
CA TYR A 391 13.76 -0.35 25.36
C TYR A 391 15.12 -1.00 25.62
N VAL A 392 15.13 -1.95 26.55
CA VAL A 392 16.37 -2.56 27.07
C VAL A 392 16.67 -3.95 26.49
N LEU A 393 15.67 -4.64 25.94
CA LEU A 393 15.84 -6.01 25.44
C LEU A 393 16.26 -6.04 23.98
N ASN A 394 17.50 -6.44 23.69
CA ASN A 394 17.94 -6.63 22.29
C ASN A 394 17.25 -7.86 21.67
N VAL A 395 16.37 -7.62 20.71
CA VAL A 395 15.58 -8.63 20.01
C VAL A 395 15.93 -8.74 18.52
N THR A 396 17.02 -8.12 18.07
CA THR A 396 17.44 -8.06 16.66
C THR A 396 17.43 -9.44 15.97
N LYS A 397 17.85 -10.49 16.68
CA LYS A 397 17.87 -11.88 16.16
C LYS A 397 16.49 -12.44 15.79
N LYS A 398 15.38 -11.82 16.22
CA LYS A 398 14.00 -12.18 15.85
C LYS A 398 13.54 -11.55 14.51
N TYR A 399 14.33 -10.63 13.96
CA TYR A 399 14.01 -9.90 12.72
C TYR A 399 15.14 -9.97 11.67
N PRO A 400 15.73 -11.15 11.39
CA PRO A 400 16.80 -11.26 10.39
C PRO A 400 16.35 -10.95 8.95
N ASP A 401 15.03 -10.97 8.73
CA ASP A 401 14.32 -10.61 7.51
C ASP A 401 14.10 -9.10 7.34
N MET A 402 14.29 -8.30 8.39
CA MET A 402 14.23 -6.83 8.33
C MET A 402 15.61 -6.26 7.95
N TRP A 403 16.14 -6.71 6.81
CA TRP A 403 17.55 -6.55 6.45
C TRP A 403 17.99 -5.10 6.17
N TRP A 404 17.06 -4.24 5.77
CA TRP A 404 17.30 -2.83 5.46
C TRP A 404 17.66 -1.98 6.69
N ILE A 405 17.47 -2.49 7.93
CA ILE A 405 17.90 -1.76 9.14
C ILE A 405 19.43 -1.55 9.18
N ASN A 406 20.17 -2.26 8.34
CA ASN A 406 21.61 -2.12 8.19
C ASN A 406 22.02 -1.15 7.06
N ASN A 407 21.07 -0.49 6.41
CA ASN A 407 21.39 0.53 5.41
C ASN A 407 22.13 1.70 6.07
N GLU A 408 23.21 2.17 5.44
CA GLU A 408 24.11 3.18 6.01
C GLU A 408 23.44 4.54 6.26
N ASN A 409 22.48 4.91 5.40
CA ASN A 409 21.77 6.19 5.44
C ASN A 409 20.55 6.20 6.38
N LYS A 410 20.30 5.11 7.13
CA LYS A 410 19.15 4.98 8.06
C LYS A 410 17.78 5.11 7.42
N THR A 411 17.71 4.97 6.10
CA THR A 411 16.48 4.96 5.34
C THR A 411 16.35 3.66 4.57
N ALA A 412 15.11 3.22 4.37
CA ALA A 412 14.78 2.08 3.52
C ALA A 412 14.38 2.59 2.14
N HIS A 413 14.63 1.78 1.13
CA HIS A 413 14.01 1.99 -0.17
C HIS A 413 12.67 1.27 -0.22
N LEU A 414 11.73 1.79 -0.99
CA LEU A 414 10.37 1.28 -1.07
C LEU A 414 10.30 -0.19 -1.48
N GLU A 415 11.15 -0.63 -2.40
CA GLU A 415 11.23 -2.03 -2.82
C GLU A 415 11.69 -2.94 -1.69
N GLN A 416 12.60 -2.51 -0.81
CA GLN A 416 13.09 -3.36 0.29
C GLN A 416 11.97 -3.75 1.25
N MET A 417 10.96 -2.88 1.40
CA MET A 417 9.80 -3.05 2.27
C MET A 417 8.59 -3.70 1.56
N ASN A 418 8.75 -4.07 0.30
CA ASN A 418 7.69 -4.63 -0.55
C ASN A 418 8.11 -5.93 -1.25
N LEU A 419 8.97 -6.73 -0.62
CA LEU A 419 9.49 -7.98 -1.17
C LEU A 419 9.07 -9.21 -0.37
N LEU A 420 8.90 -10.31 -1.09
CA LEU A 420 9.05 -11.65 -0.50
C LEU A 420 10.55 -11.91 -0.32
N VAL A 421 10.98 -12.23 0.90
CA VAL A 421 12.37 -12.55 1.21
C VAL A 421 12.50 -13.99 1.70
N ARG A 422 13.56 -14.66 1.24
CA ARG A 422 14.04 -15.92 1.81
C ARG A 422 15.20 -15.64 2.76
N TRP A 423 15.10 -16.15 3.97
CA TRP A 423 16.09 -15.95 5.04
C TRP A 423 16.31 -17.23 5.85
N TYR A 424 17.31 -17.24 6.72
CA TYR A 424 17.75 -18.46 7.42
C TYR A 424 17.97 -18.17 8.90
N GLN A 425 17.33 -18.95 9.78
CA GLN A 425 17.62 -18.97 11.20
C GLN A 425 18.59 -20.12 11.50
N ASN A 426 19.70 -19.85 12.17
CA ASN A 426 20.73 -20.85 12.51
C ASN A 426 21.26 -21.66 11.30
N GLY A 427 21.20 -21.09 10.10
CA GLY A 427 21.89 -21.57 8.89
C GLY A 427 21.20 -22.65 8.05
N ASN A 428 20.22 -23.41 8.57
CA ASN A 428 19.84 -24.67 7.91
C ASN A 428 18.42 -24.75 7.32
N GLN A 429 17.44 -24.01 7.83
CA GLN A 429 16.06 -24.07 7.32
C GLN A 429 15.65 -22.74 6.68
N PRO A 430 15.23 -22.74 5.40
CA PRO A 430 14.73 -21.53 4.77
C PRO A 430 13.43 -21.10 5.44
N GLN A 431 13.32 -19.80 5.67
CA GLN A 431 12.15 -19.11 6.17
C GLN A 431 11.74 -18.08 5.12
N HIS A 432 10.45 -17.78 5.04
CA HIS A 432 9.92 -16.83 4.08
C HIS A 432 9.15 -15.74 4.80
N THR A 433 9.29 -14.51 4.29
CA THR A 433 8.53 -13.37 4.78
C THR A 433 8.14 -12.48 3.63
N THR A 434 6.84 -12.23 3.48
CA THR A 434 6.36 -11.16 2.61
C THR A 434 6.30 -9.88 3.42
N TRP A 435 6.99 -8.84 2.94
CA TRP A 435 6.84 -7.48 3.42
C TRP A 435 5.93 -6.70 2.47
N GLU A 436 5.05 -5.89 3.04
CA GLU A 436 4.15 -4.99 2.33
C GLU A 436 4.13 -3.64 3.03
N TYR A 437 4.48 -2.58 2.32
CA TYR A 437 4.44 -1.21 2.82
C TYR A 437 3.78 -0.31 1.80
N LEU A 438 2.62 0.24 2.16
CA LEU A 438 1.97 1.30 1.43
C LEU A 438 2.34 2.63 2.10
N PRO A 439 3.13 3.50 1.45
CA PRO A 439 3.42 4.84 1.97
C PRO A 439 2.14 5.64 2.19
N ALA A 440 2.12 6.44 3.25
CA ALA A 440 1.07 7.41 3.53
C ALA A 440 1.69 8.66 4.17
N GLY A 441 1.08 9.81 3.89
CA GLY A 441 1.60 11.13 4.25
C GLY A 441 2.81 11.55 3.42
N GLU A 442 3.07 12.86 3.37
CA GLU A 442 4.10 13.49 2.52
C GLU A 442 5.50 12.87 2.66
N GLU A 443 5.85 12.46 3.88
CA GLU A 443 7.17 11.91 4.26
C GLU A 443 7.24 10.38 4.25
N TRP A 444 6.19 9.70 3.76
CA TRP A 444 6.12 8.24 3.64
C TRP A 444 6.44 7.53 4.97
N ASN A 445 6.00 8.09 6.10
CA ASN A 445 6.29 7.58 7.44
C ASN A 445 5.03 7.27 8.25
N GLN A 446 3.84 7.52 7.69
CA GLN A 446 2.54 7.29 8.35
C GLN A 446 1.84 6.00 7.88
N GLY A 447 2.42 5.32 6.88
CA GLY A 447 1.92 4.03 6.39
C GLY A 447 2.13 2.89 7.38
N ILE A 448 1.42 1.78 7.18
CA ILE A 448 1.58 0.54 7.95
C ILE A 448 2.49 -0.42 7.18
N LEU A 449 3.50 -0.95 7.88
CA LEU A 449 4.34 -2.03 7.37
C LEU A 449 3.77 -3.37 7.86
N TYR A 450 3.47 -4.26 6.93
CA TYR A 450 3.02 -5.62 7.23
C TYR A 450 4.14 -6.63 7.02
N ARG A 451 4.22 -7.58 7.95
CA ARG A 451 5.15 -8.73 7.92
C ARG A 451 4.35 -10.02 7.96
N TYR A 452 4.34 -10.76 6.86
CA TYR A 452 3.68 -12.06 6.75
C TYR A 452 4.73 -13.16 6.84
N ARG A 453 4.82 -13.86 7.97
CA ARG A 453 5.72 -15.02 8.10
C ARG A 453 5.03 -16.27 7.55
N GLN A 454 5.72 -16.92 6.61
CA GLN A 454 5.10 -17.88 5.71
C GLN A 454 5.93 -19.16 5.53
N THR A 455 5.24 -20.27 5.31
CA THR A 455 5.82 -21.45 4.65
C THR A 455 5.49 -21.41 3.17
N VAL A 456 6.42 -21.87 2.34
CA VAL A 456 6.21 -22.01 0.89
C VAL A 456 6.16 -23.49 0.56
N GLN A 457 5.13 -23.91 -0.15
CA GLN A 457 4.94 -25.29 -0.60
C GLN A 457 4.84 -25.31 -2.11
N ARG A 458 5.60 -26.20 -2.74
CA ARG A 458 5.53 -26.42 -4.18
C ARG A 458 4.51 -27.50 -4.49
N GLN A 459 3.57 -27.18 -5.37
CA GLN A 459 2.51 -28.08 -5.80
C GLN A 459 3.01 -29.02 -6.92
N SER A 460 2.22 -30.07 -7.20
CA SER A 460 2.55 -31.06 -8.23
C SER A 460 2.61 -30.48 -9.65
N ASP A 461 1.86 -29.41 -9.91
CA ASP A 461 1.86 -28.69 -11.19
C ASP A 461 3.01 -27.67 -11.32
N GLY A 462 3.85 -27.58 -10.29
CA GLY A 462 5.02 -26.70 -10.25
C GLY A 462 4.76 -25.30 -9.70
N THR A 463 3.51 -24.93 -9.44
CA THR A 463 3.13 -23.67 -8.76
C THR A 463 3.60 -23.66 -7.32
N GLU A 464 3.71 -22.48 -6.72
CA GLU A 464 4.06 -22.32 -5.31
C GLU A 464 2.94 -21.62 -4.54
N GLU A 465 2.55 -22.23 -3.43
CA GLU A 465 1.58 -21.68 -2.49
C GLU A 465 2.27 -21.22 -1.21
N ILE A 466 1.78 -20.12 -0.65
CA ILE A 466 2.19 -19.64 0.66
C ILE A 466 1.15 -20.03 1.71
N ASN A 467 1.61 -20.29 2.92
CA ASN A 467 0.74 -20.42 4.08
C ASN A 467 1.28 -19.51 5.18
N THR A 468 0.49 -18.52 5.55
CA THR A 468 0.84 -17.54 6.58
C THR A 468 0.51 -18.09 7.95
N PHE A 469 1.50 -18.13 8.83
CA PHE A 469 1.32 -18.59 10.21
C PHE A 469 1.46 -17.46 11.24
N THR A 470 1.91 -16.29 10.82
CA THR A 470 1.96 -15.08 11.66
C THR A 470 1.89 -13.84 10.78
N VAL A 471 1.03 -12.90 11.16
CA VAL A 471 0.97 -11.54 10.60
C VAL A 471 1.48 -10.57 11.66
N SER A 472 2.24 -9.55 11.27
CA SER A 472 2.58 -8.45 12.17
C SER A 472 2.44 -7.12 11.47
N GLU A 473 1.74 -6.20 12.12
CA GLU A 473 1.54 -4.81 11.70
C GLU A 473 2.51 -3.93 12.46
N PHE A 474 3.22 -3.05 11.76
CA PHE A 474 4.14 -2.09 12.36
C PHE A 474 3.63 -0.68 12.08
N SER A 475 3.30 0.05 13.13
CA SER A 475 2.97 1.48 13.09
C SER A 475 4.12 2.28 13.71
N LYS A 476 4.56 3.34 13.04
CA LYS A 476 5.52 4.27 13.62
C LYS A 476 4.83 5.16 14.66
N ILE A 477 5.52 5.49 15.76
CA ILE A 477 5.01 6.27 16.90
C ILE A 477 5.68 7.63 16.98
#